data_AF-A0A969GFU4-F1
#
_entry.id   AF-A0A969GFU4-F1
#
_cell.length_a   1.000
_cell.length_b   1.000
_cell.length_c   1.000
_cell.angle_alpha   90.00
_cell.angle_beta   90.00
_cell.angle_gamma   90.00
#
_symmetry.space_group_name_H-M   'P 1'
#
loop_
_entity.id
_entity.type
_entity.pdbx_description
1 polymer ?
#
loop_
_entity_poly.entity_id
_entity_poly.type
_entity_poly.pdbx_seq_one_letter_code
_entity_poly.pdbx_strand_id
1 'polypeptide(L)' 'MKKEQQLDLYYQMVLIRRAEERGAELYQQGKIGGFMHLYIGQEA' A
#
# COMPACT_ATOMS: atom_id res chain seq x y z
N MET A 1 14.22 18.89 -2.09
CA MET A 1 12.77 18.73 -2.33
C MET A 1 12.03 19.78 -1.52
N LYS A 2 10.95 20.36 -2.05
CA LYS A 2 10.10 21.29 -1.28
C LYS A 2 9.29 20.50 -0.25
N LYS A 3 8.93 21.13 0.88
CA LYS A 3 8.16 20.51 1.96
C LYS A 3 6.86 19.84 1.47
N GLU A 4 6.15 20.51 0.57
CA GLU A 4 4.93 20.00 -0.07
C GLU A 4 5.19 18.69 -0.83
N GLN A 5 6.25 18.65 -1.65
CA GLN A 5 6.64 17.44 -2.37
C GLN A 5 7.00 16.28 -1.43
N GLN A 6 7.63 16.56 -0.29
CA GLN A 6 7.96 15.53 0.70
C GLN A 6 6.70 14.99 1.39
N LEU A 7 5.73 15.86 1.70
CA LEU A 7 4.45 15.45 2.27
C LEU A 7 3.63 14.63 1.28
N ASP A 8 3.66 14.99 -0.01
CA ASP A 8 2.99 14.24 -1.06
C ASP A 8 3.60 12.84 -1.25
N LEU A 9 4.93 12.74 -1.30
CA LEU A 9 5.62 11.44 -1.37
C LEU A 9 5.32 10.58 -0.14
N TYR A 10 5.34 11.17 1.06
CA TYR A 10 4.96 10.47 2.27
C TYR A 10 3.51 9.98 2.25
N TYR A 11 2.58 10.84 1.81
CA TYR A 11 1.19 10.47 1.65
C TYR A 11 1.02 9.29 0.69
N GLN A 12 1.72 9.30 -0.46
CA GLN A 12 1.69 8.19 -1.41
C GLN A 12 2.20 6.88 -0.79
N MET A 13 3.33 6.91 -0.08
CA MET A 13 3.86 5.73 0.60
C MET A 13 2.87 5.15 1.62
N VAL A 14 2.26 6.00 2.45
CA VAL A 14 1.27 5.57 3.44
C VAL A 14 0.02 5.02 2.76
N LEU A 15 -0.45 5.67 1.69
CA LEU A 15 -1.61 5.23 0.93
C LEU A 15 -1.40 3.82 0.35
N ILE A 16 -0.25 3.58 -0.30
CA ILE A 16 0.12 2.27 -0.84
C ILE A 16 0.15 1.24 0.28
N ARG A 17 0.85 1.52 1.40
CA ARG A 17 0.91 0.61 2.55
C ARG A 17 -0.48 0.21 3.04
N ARG A 18 -1.38 1.17 3.24
CA ARG A 18 -2.74 0.91 3.75
C ARG A 18 -3.59 0.12 2.77
N ALA A 19 -3.45 0.40 1.48
CA ALA A 19 -4.16 -0.35 0.44
C ALA A 19 -3.71 -1.82 0.41
N GLU A 20 -2.40 -2.07 0.47
CA GLU A 20 -1.81 -3.42 0.48
C GLU A 20 -2.18 -4.19 1.75
N GLU A 21 -2.10 -3.57 2.93
CA GLU A 21 -2.55 -4.16 4.21
C GLU A 21 -4.03 -4.57 4.13
N ARG A 22 -4.89 -3.67 3.61
CA ARG A 22 -6.32 -3.98 3.47
C ARG A 22 -6.57 -5.08 2.44
N GLY A 23 -5.81 -5.09 1.35
CA GLY A 23 -5.81 -6.17 0.38
C GLY A 23 -5.50 -7.50 1.05
N ALA A 24 -4.43 -7.55 1.87
CA ALA A 24 -4.01 -8.74 2.60
C ALA A 24 -5.12 -9.30 3.50
N GLU A 25 -5.80 -8.43 4.25
CA GLU A 25 -6.95 -8.83 5.07
C GLU A 25 -8.10 -9.42 4.23
N LEU A 26 -8.43 -8.79 3.11
CA LEU A 26 -9.51 -9.27 2.23
C LEU A 26 -9.16 -10.59 1.54
N TYR A 27 -7.88 -10.77 1.18
CA TYR A 27 -7.37 -12.03 0.64
C TYR A 27 -7.43 -13.15 1.68
N GLN A 28 -7.03 -12.88 2.93
CA GLN A 28 -7.18 -13.85 4.05
C GLN A 28 -8.64 -14.21 4.30
N GLN A 29 -9.57 -13.27 4.10
CA GLN A 29 -11.02 -13.53 4.17
C GLN A 29 -11.57 -14.30 2.96
N GLY A 30 -10.74 -14.65 1.97
CA GLY A 30 -11.17 -15.34 0.75
C GLY A 30 -11.97 -14.47 -0.21
N LYS A 31 -11.97 -13.14 -0.02
CA LYS A 31 -12.71 -12.19 -0.89
C LYS A 31 -11.94 -11.82 -2.16
N ILE A 32 -10.65 -12.15 -2.21
CA ILE A 32 -9.78 -12.00 -3.38
C ILE A 32 -9.34 -13.41 -3.79
N GLY A 33 -9.66 -13.80 -5.01
CA GLY A 33 -9.27 -15.10 -5.58
C GLY A 33 -7.94 -15.03 -6.33
N GLY A 34 -7.34 -16.19 -6.59
CA GLY A 34 -6.06 -16.28 -7.29
C GLY A 34 -4.87 -15.98 -6.37
N PHE A 35 -3.85 -15.31 -6.89
CA PHE A 35 -2.65 -14.92 -6.15
C PHE A 35 -2.61 -13.41 -5.96
N MET A 36 -2.14 -12.96 -4.80
CA MET A 36 -1.93 -11.55 -4.51
C MET A 36 -0.49 -11.32 -4.05
N HIS A 37 0.21 -10.44 -4.77
CA HIS A 37 1.57 -10.04 -4.46
C HIS A 37 1.55 -8.66 -3.84
N LEU A 38 2.25 -8.49 -2.72
CA LEU A 38 2.27 -7.24 -1.97
C LEU A 38 3.60 -6.53 -2.15
N TYR A 39 3.53 -5.21 -2.28
CA TYR A 39 4.70 -4.33 -2.34
C TYR A 39 5.01 -3.67 -0.98
N ILE A 40 4.54 -4.26 0.12
CA ILE A 40 4.82 -3.79 1.48
C ILE A 40 6.34 -3.75 1.70
N GLY A 41 6.87 -2.55 1.95
CA GLY A 41 8.31 -2.31 2.12
C GLY A 41 9.03 -1.82 0.86
N GLN A 42 8.32 -1.66 -0.26
CA GLN A 42 8.84 -1.16 -1.54
C GLN A 42 8.09 0.10 -2.02
N GLU A 43 7.56 0.90 -1.10
CA GLU A 43 6.74 2.08 -1.44
C GLU A 43 7.53 3.30 -1.90
N ALA A 44 8.85 3.30 -1.70
CA ALA A 44 9.75 4.42 -1.95
C ALA A 44 10.58 4.25 -3.23
#